data_AF-A0A927L875-F1
#
_entry.id   AF-A0A927L875-F1
#
_cell.length_a   1.000
_cell.length_b   1.000
_cell.length_c   1.000
_cell.angle_alpha   90.00
_cell.angle_beta   90.00
_cell.angle_gamma   90.00
#
_symmetry.space_group_name_H-M   'P 1'
#
loop_
_entity.id
_entity.type
_entity.pdbx_description
1 polymer ?
#
loop_
_entity_poly.entity_id
_entity_poly.type
_entity_poly.pdbx_seq_one_letter_code
_entity_poly.pdbx_strand_id
1 'polypeptide(L)'
;MPDNAPVIRGDDPASFPHSVLAERHPALVRKVQDATPYGPELRRALDELLYETLHGTVAPPADDDWWDTWDARRYAGRSWFSLPFLAAESCFYRQLLRAVGYFDPGPWQGVDPFRPFKLAELDTPEAAAELTALGPLSERPLPEQLSALLHGSLWGNRADLGFRLQSTEETSADSPLVADDSEALLTLLTGPAPGRADGATGRTLCLVADNAGRELIPDLLLVDHLLAHGHFDRAVLHLKPYPYFVSDATTADTLDAVRHLVAAKTDAGPRLHTALAEGRLILRAHPFSCAPLPYADMPADLHADFASADLTLMKGDLNYRRLVGDRRWPPTTPFAEVTSYFPGPVAALRTLKSDVITGLTAETETTLTTAEGQRWRTSGTRALIQLRD
;
A
#
# COMPACT_ATOMS: atom_id res chain seq x y z
N MET A 1 11.18 -10.70 -18.10
CA MET A 1 11.97 -10.59 -16.86
C MET A 1 13.00 -11.70 -16.88
N PRO A 2 14.31 -11.49 -16.63
CA PRO A 2 15.16 -12.61 -16.29
C PRO A 2 14.59 -13.20 -14.99
N ASP A 3 14.06 -14.42 -15.10
CA ASP A 3 13.33 -15.13 -14.05
C ASP A 3 14.27 -15.68 -12.96
N ASN A 4 15.33 -14.94 -12.63
CA ASN A 4 16.52 -15.49 -11.99
C ASN A 4 16.49 -15.45 -10.46
N ALA A 5 15.60 -14.65 -9.85
CA ALA A 5 15.46 -14.56 -8.40
C ALA A 5 14.36 -15.51 -7.88
N PRO A 6 14.62 -16.31 -6.83
CA PRO A 6 13.62 -17.23 -6.29
C PRO A 6 12.48 -16.47 -5.60
N VAL A 7 11.27 -17.00 -5.71
CA VAL A 7 10.07 -16.48 -5.04
C VAL A 7 10.18 -16.64 -3.53
N ILE A 8 9.75 -15.63 -2.77
CA ILE A 8 9.71 -15.69 -1.31
C ILE A 8 8.61 -16.67 -0.86
N ARG A 9 8.91 -17.51 0.13
CA ARG A 9 8.02 -18.54 0.71
C ARG A 9 8.20 -18.58 2.23
N GLY A 10 7.31 -19.28 2.93
CA GLY A 10 7.32 -19.45 4.39
C GLY A 10 7.74 -20.83 4.87
N ASP A 11 8.43 -21.60 4.04
CA ASP A 11 8.88 -22.96 4.33
C ASP A 11 10.02 -23.00 5.36
N ASP A 12 10.80 -21.92 5.47
CA ASP A 12 11.80 -21.75 6.53
C ASP A 12 11.14 -21.19 7.81
N PRO A 13 11.14 -21.93 8.94
CA PRO A 13 10.56 -21.48 10.21
C PRO A 13 11.18 -20.21 10.78
N ALA A 14 12.42 -19.87 10.41
CA ALA A 14 13.08 -18.64 10.85
C ALA A 14 12.74 -17.43 9.97
N SER A 15 12.02 -17.63 8.87
CA SER A 15 11.72 -16.58 7.90
C SER A 15 10.58 -15.67 8.36
N PHE A 16 10.62 -14.42 7.92
CA PHE A 16 9.54 -13.46 8.15
C PHE A 16 8.19 -13.96 7.60
N PRO A 17 8.09 -14.48 6.34
CA PRO A 17 6.87 -15.08 5.82
C PRO A 17 6.27 -16.17 6.71
N HIS A 18 7.11 -17.03 7.28
CA HIS A 18 6.65 -18.06 8.22
C HIS A 18 6.01 -17.44 9.46
N SER A 19 6.68 -16.46 10.08
CA SER A 19 6.14 -15.74 11.25
C SER A 19 4.79 -15.07 10.96
N VAL A 20 4.57 -14.59 9.73
CA VAL A 20 3.31 -13.98 9.32
C VAL A 20 2.18 -15.01 9.36
N LEU A 21 2.39 -16.18 8.75
CA LEU A 21 1.38 -17.25 8.73
C LEU A 21 1.21 -17.92 10.11
N ALA A 22 2.31 -18.19 10.81
CA ALA A 22 2.30 -18.97 12.05
C ALA A 22 1.93 -18.16 13.30
N GLU A 23 2.16 -16.84 13.30
CA GLU A 23 1.99 -16.01 14.49
C GLU A 23 1.06 -14.81 14.23
N ARG A 24 1.31 -14.04 13.18
CA ARG A 24 0.56 -12.79 12.92
C ARG A 24 -0.87 -13.05 12.47
N HIS A 25 -1.10 -14.02 11.60
CA HIS A 25 -2.45 -14.41 11.17
C HIS A 25 -3.32 -14.92 12.34
N PRO A 26 -2.84 -15.82 13.22
CA PRO A 26 -3.55 -16.18 14.44
C PRO A 26 -3.85 -15.00 15.38
N ALA A 27 -2.93 -14.05 15.52
CA ALA A 27 -3.18 -12.83 16.30
C ALA A 27 -4.23 -11.93 15.65
N LEU A 28 -4.21 -11.80 14.32
CA LEU A 28 -5.19 -11.06 13.56
C LEU A 28 -6.60 -11.64 13.70
N VAL A 29 -6.76 -12.96 13.56
CA VAL A 29 -8.08 -13.61 13.70
C VAL A 29 -8.66 -13.38 15.08
N ARG A 30 -7.86 -13.52 16.15
CA ARG A 30 -8.29 -13.17 17.51
C ARG A 30 -8.74 -11.71 17.60
N LYS A 31 -7.95 -10.79 17.06
CA LYS A 31 -8.30 -9.35 17.01
C LYS A 31 -9.64 -9.11 16.29
N VAL A 32 -9.90 -9.80 15.18
CA VAL A 32 -11.17 -9.72 14.43
C VAL A 32 -12.34 -10.29 15.24
N GLN A 33 -12.15 -11.45 15.89
CA GLN A 33 -13.15 -12.09 16.75
C GLN A 33 -13.49 -11.24 17.99
N ASP A 34 -12.53 -10.47 18.52
CA ASP A 34 -12.73 -9.61 19.69
C ASP A 34 -13.41 -8.29 19.32
N ALA A 35 -13.11 -7.74 18.14
CA ALA A 35 -13.62 -6.45 17.70
C ALA A 35 -15.07 -6.48 17.19
N THR A 36 -15.53 -7.62 16.67
CA THR A 36 -16.86 -7.77 16.08
C THR A 36 -17.61 -8.93 16.75
N PRO A 37 -18.87 -8.74 17.17
CA PRO A 37 -19.64 -9.76 17.89
C PRO A 37 -20.19 -10.86 16.95
N TYR A 38 -19.30 -11.58 16.27
CA TYR A 38 -19.68 -12.71 15.42
C TYR A 38 -20.33 -13.83 16.24
N GLY A 39 -21.36 -14.45 15.65
CA GLY A 39 -22.02 -15.62 16.22
C GLY A 39 -21.11 -16.87 16.20
N PRO A 40 -21.51 -17.95 16.90
CA PRO A 40 -20.69 -19.16 17.06
C PRO A 40 -20.24 -19.80 15.73
N GLU A 41 -21.08 -19.74 14.70
CA GLU A 41 -20.78 -20.34 13.39
C GLU A 41 -19.60 -19.65 12.68
N LEU A 42 -19.62 -18.32 12.62
CA LEU A 42 -18.55 -17.52 11.99
C LEU A 42 -17.26 -17.59 12.80
N ARG A 43 -17.36 -17.64 14.13
CA ARG A 43 -16.19 -17.86 15.00
C ARG A 43 -15.54 -19.21 14.72
N ARG A 44 -16.34 -20.28 14.61
CA ARG A 44 -15.85 -21.61 14.25
C ARG A 44 -15.22 -21.62 12.86
N ALA A 45 -15.82 -20.96 11.87
CA ALA A 45 -15.24 -20.86 10.53
C ALA A 45 -13.86 -20.17 10.53
N LEU A 46 -13.66 -19.14 11.35
CA LEU A 46 -12.36 -18.49 11.55
C LEU A 46 -11.35 -19.43 12.23
N ASP A 47 -11.78 -20.19 13.24
CA ASP A 47 -10.92 -21.16 13.92
C ASP A 47 -10.51 -22.32 12.98
N GLU A 48 -11.44 -22.77 12.13
CA GLU A 48 -11.19 -23.77 11.08
C GLU A 48 -10.18 -23.27 10.04
N LEU A 49 -10.31 -22.02 9.60
CA LEU A 49 -9.33 -21.38 8.70
C LEU A 49 -7.93 -21.35 9.33
N LEU A 50 -7.81 -21.00 10.61
CA LEU A 50 -6.52 -21.02 11.31
C LEU A 50 -5.93 -22.42 11.38
N TYR A 51 -6.76 -23.40 11.74
CA TYR A 51 -6.33 -24.80 11.79
C TYR A 51 -5.83 -25.28 10.42
N GLU A 52 -6.57 -24.98 9.33
CA GLU A 52 -6.16 -25.30 7.96
C GLU A 52 -4.84 -24.61 7.59
N THR A 53 -4.68 -23.34 7.93
CA THR A 53 -3.48 -22.55 7.60
C THR A 53 -2.24 -23.12 8.29
N LEU A 54 -2.35 -23.54 9.54
CA LEU A 54 -1.23 -24.00 10.37
C LEU A 54 -0.90 -25.49 10.19
N HIS A 55 -1.90 -26.32 9.95
CA HIS A 55 -1.76 -27.78 10.00
C HIS A 55 -2.26 -28.49 8.74
N GLY A 56 -3.06 -27.82 7.92
CA GLY A 56 -3.68 -28.39 6.74
C GLY A 56 -3.03 -27.95 5.43
N THR A 57 -3.84 -28.02 4.40
CA THR A 57 -3.49 -27.63 3.04
C THR A 57 -4.54 -26.67 2.52
N VAL A 58 -4.17 -25.81 1.57
CA VAL A 58 -5.10 -24.91 0.91
C VAL A 58 -6.27 -25.71 0.33
N ALA A 59 -7.49 -25.43 0.78
CA ALA A 59 -8.72 -26.03 0.28
C ALA A 59 -9.62 -24.95 -0.35
N PRO A 60 -9.43 -24.65 -1.66
CA PRO A 60 -10.24 -23.63 -2.35
C PRO A 60 -11.73 -23.99 -2.34
N PRO A 61 -12.63 -23.09 -1.93
CA PRO A 61 -14.06 -23.27 -2.08
C PRO A 61 -14.46 -23.55 -3.54
N ALA A 62 -15.46 -24.40 -3.73
CA ALA A 62 -15.93 -24.81 -5.06
C ALA A 62 -16.76 -23.71 -5.75
N ASP A 63 -17.42 -22.87 -4.97
CA ASP A 63 -18.35 -21.82 -5.35
C ASP A 63 -17.70 -20.41 -5.35
N ASP A 64 -16.38 -20.35 -5.46
CA ASP A 64 -15.63 -19.09 -5.46
C ASP A 64 -14.77 -18.97 -6.73
N ASP A 65 -15.27 -18.17 -7.69
CA ASP A 65 -14.64 -17.92 -8.99
C ASP A 65 -13.32 -17.13 -8.89
N TRP A 66 -13.05 -16.47 -7.75
CA TRP A 66 -11.79 -15.77 -7.51
C TRP A 66 -10.59 -16.71 -7.65
N TRP A 67 -10.75 -17.97 -7.24
CA TRP A 67 -9.68 -18.97 -7.30
C TRP A 67 -9.33 -19.39 -8.73
N ASP A 68 -10.33 -19.42 -9.61
CA ASP A 68 -10.14 -19.77 -11.02
C ASP A 68 -9.69 -18.55 -11.82
N THR A 69 -10.29 -17.39 -11.55
CA THR A 69 -9.97 -16.10 -12.19
C THR A 69 -8.48 -15.77 -12.09
N TRP A 70 -7.87 -16.06 -10.93
CA TRP A 70 -6.46 -15.74 -10.67
C TRP A 70 -5.52 -16.95 -10.66
N ASP A 71 -5.97 -18.11 -11.16
CA ASP A 71 -5.20 -19.36 -11.15
C ASP A 71 -4.65 -19.70 -9.74
N ALA A 72 -5.39 -19.35 -8.69
CA ALA A 72 -5.03 -19.67 -7.31
C ALA A 72 -5.39 -21.12 -6.96
N ARG A 73 -6.36 -21.72 -7.67
CA ARG A 73 -6.78 -23.12 -7.46
C ARG A 73 -5.63 -24.11 -7.70
N ARG A 74 -4.60 -23.74 -8.48
CA ARG A 74 -3.36 -24.54 -8.64
C ARG A 74 -2.63 -24.84 -7.33
N TYR A 75 -2.92 -24.10 -6.27
CA TYR A 75 -2.35 -24.32 -4.94
C TYR A 75 -3.13 -25.31 -4.08
N ALA A 76 -4.27 -25.83 -4.55
CA ALA A 76 -5.08 -26.80 -3.82
C ALA A 76 -4.25 -28.01 -3.35
N GLY A 77 -4.47 -28.45 -2.11
CA GLY A 77 -3.78 -29.60 -1.52
C GLY A 77 -2.32 -29.34 -1.16
N ARG A 78 -1.82 -28.11 -1.28
CA ARG A 78 -0.47 -27.73 -0.84
C ARG A 78 -0.49 -27.10 0.55
N SER A 79 0.59 -27.29 1.31
CA SER A 79 0.79 -26.55 2.56
C SER A 79 0.91 -25.05 2.27
N TRP A 80 0.24 -24.23 3.09
CA TRP A 80 0.27 -22.77 3.04
C TRP A 80 1.69 -22.20 3.08
N PHE A 81 2.57 -22.79 3.90
CA PHE A 81 3.97 -22.38 4.02
C PHE A 81 4.78 -22.60 2.72
N SER A 82 4.32 -23.50 1.85
CA SER A 82 4.99 -23.80 0.58
C SER A 82 4.56 -22.90 -0.57
N LEU A 83 3.51 -22.09 -0.41
CA LEU A 83 3.04 -21.15 -1.45
C LEU A 83 4.02 -19.98 -1.61
N PRO A 84 4.04 -19.31 -2.78
CA PRO A 84 4.55 -17.94 -2.86
C PRO A 84 3.95 -17.09 -1.74
N PHE A 85 4.76 -16.30 -1.04
CA PHE A 85 4.32 -15.60 0.16
C PHE A 85 3.15 -14.64 -0.13
N LEU A 86 3.26 -13.82 -1.17
CA LEU A 86 2.14 -13.01 -1.68
C LEU A 86 0.85 -13.83 -1.88
N ALA A 87 0.95 -15.00 -2.53
CA ALA A 87 -0.23 -15.83 -2.79
C ALA A 87 -0.81 -16.44 -1.52
N ALA A 88 0.03 -16.86 -0.56
CA ALA A 88 -0.41 -17.40 0.72
C ALA A 88 -1.23 -16.37 1.50
N GLU A 89 -0.75 -15.13 1.60
CA GLU A 89 -1.48 -14.05 2.27
C GLU A 89 -2.77 -13.69 1.52
N SER A 90 -2.72 -13.53 0.19
CA SER A 90 -3.92 -13.25 -0.61
C SER A 90 -5.02 -14.29 -0.44
N CYS A 91 -4.66 -15.58 -0.48
CA CYS A 91 -5.59 -16.68 -0.25
C CYS A 91 -6.16 -16.63 1.16
N PHE A 92 -5.32 -16.31 2.17
CA PHE A 92 -5.75 -16.22 3.55
C PHE A 92 -6.79 -15.13 3.74
N TYR A 93 -6.56 -13.91 3.21
CA TYR A 93 -7.53 -12.82 3.31
C TYR A 93 -8.83 -13.11 2.54
N ARG A 94 -8.76 -13.78 1.37
CA ARG A 94 -9.97 -14.21 0.65
C ARG A 94 -10.79 -15.18 1.49
N GLN A 95 -10.15 -16.19 2.10
CA GLN A 95 -10.84 -17.16 2.95
C GLN A 95 -11.33 -16.54 4.26
N LEU A 96 -10.59 -15.61 4.87
CA LEU A 96 -11.02 -14.88 6.07
C LEU A 96 -12.32 -14.13 5.80
N LEU A 97 -12.40 -13.40 4.69
CA LEU A 97 -13.61 -12.69 4.30
C LEU A 97 -14.79 -13.63 4.05
N ARG A 98 -14.56 -14.81 3.47
CA ARG A 98 -15.60 -15.85 3.37
C ARG A 98 -16.04 -16.37 4.74
N ALA A 99 -15.10 -16.64 5.64
CA ALA A 99 -15.39 -17.15 6.97
C ALA A 99 -16.26 -16.21 7.80
N VAL A 100 -16.16 -14.89 7.57
CA VAL A 100 -17.02 -13.88 8.21
C VAL A 100 -18.28 -13.55 7.41
N GLY A 101 -18.56 -14.25 6.31
CA GLY A 101 -19.76 -14.06 5.49
C GLY A 101 -19.77 -12.77 4.66
N TYR A 102 -18.61 -12.21 4.33
CA TYR A 102 -18.51 -10.93 3.60
C TYR A 102 -19.10 -11.00 2.19
N PHE A 103 -18.90 -12.11 1.48
CA PHE A 103 -19.32 -12.25 0.08
C PHE A 103 -20.75 -12.82 -0.07
N ASP A 104 -21.18 -13.64 0.88
CA ASP A 104 -22.42 -14.40 0.78
C ASP A 104 -23.65 -13.56 1.18
N PRO A 105 -24.82 -13.77 0.56
CA PRO A 105 -26.06 -13.11 0.98
C PRO A 105 -26.36 -13.38 2.46
N GLY A 106 -26.49 -12.31 3.24
CA GLY A 106 -26.74 -12.42 4.67
C GLY A 106 -26.48 -11.11 5.42
N PRO A 107 -26.64 -11.10 6.75
CA PRO A 107 -26.46 -9.89 7.57
C PRO A 107 -25.01 -9.38 7.61
N TRP A 108 -24.05 -10.23 7.25
CA TRP A 108 -22.62 -9.91 7.24
C TRP A 108 -22.09 -9.56 5.84
N GLN A 109 -22.96 -9.60 4.82
CA GLN A 109 -22.58 -9.26 3.45
C GLN A 109 -22.06 -7.83 3.38
N GLY A 110 -20.85 -7.65 2.84
CA GLY A 110 -20.21 -6.35 2.70
C GLY A 110 -19.74 -5.70 4.01
N VAL A 111 -19.86 -6.37 5.16
CA VAL A 111 -19.43 -5.83 6.46
C VAL A 111 -17.91 -6.00 6.60
N ASP A 112 -17.17 -4.90 6.51
CA ASP A 112 -15.71 -4.91 6.64
C ASP A 112 -15.28 -5.29 8.09
N PRO A 113 -14.60 -6.44 8.30
CA PRO A 113 -14.15 -6.89 9.62
C PRO A 113 -13.05 -6.01 10.22
N PHE A 114 -12.40 -5.16 9.42
CA PHE A 114 -11.28 -4.33 9.82
C PHE A 114 -11.64 -2.85 9.97
N ARG A 115 -12.82 -2.43 9.48
CA ARG A 115 -13.31 -1.06 9.56
C ARG A 115 -13.26 -0.43 10.96
N PRO A 116 -13.59 -1.14 12.06
CA PRO A 116 -13.45 -0.56 13.41
C PRO A 116 -12.02 -0.08 13.71
N PHE A 117 -11.00 -0.80 13.26
CA PHE A 117 -9.61 -0.41 13.47
C PHE A 117 -9.23 0.80 12.63
N LYS A 118 -9.65 0.81 11.36
CA LYS A 118 -9.38 1.91 10.42
C LYS A 118 -9.98 3.24 10.89
N LEU A 119 -11.22 3.21 11.40
CA LEU A 119 -11.88 4.39 11.93
C LEU A 119 -11.24 4.86 13.24
N ALA A 120 -10.87 3.93 14.12
CA ALA A 120 -10.22 4.28 15.38
C ALA A 120 -8.89 5.03 15.17
N GLU A 121 -8.17 4.76 14.07
CA GLU A 121 -6.95 5.51 13.73
C GLU A 121 -7.22 7.00 13.45
N LEU A 122 -8.38 7.36 12.89
CA LEU A 122 -8.70 8.76 12.58
C LEU A 122 -8.99 9.59 13.84
N ASP A 123 -9.36 8.95 14.95
CA ASP A 123 -9.76 9.62 16.18
C ASP A 123 -8.65 9.59 17.27
N THR A 124 -7.40 9.34 16.89
CA THR A 124 -6.27 9.33 17.86
C THR A 124 -5.70 10.74 18.10
N PRO A 125 -5.02 10.97 19.24
CA PRO A 125 -4.33 12.25 19.50
C PRO A 125 -3.31 12.62 18.42
N GLU A 126 -2.64 11.63 17.84
CA GLU A 126 -1.68 11.84 16.76
C GLU A 126 -2.37 12.29 15.47
N ALA A 127 -3.55 11.73 15.11
CA ALA A 127 -4.34 12.23 13.99
C ALA A 127 -4.72 13.70 14.18
N ALA A 128 -5.14 14.06 15.40
CA ALA A 128 -5.47 15.45 15.73
C ALA A 128 -4.25 16.39 15.64
N ALA A 129 -3.06 15.90 16.03
CA ALA A 129 -1.81 16.65 15.91
C ALA A 129 -1.42 16.87 14.44
N GLU A 130 -1.54 15.84 13.60
CA GLU A 130 -1.29 15.93 12.15
C GLU A 130 -2.21 16.97 11.48
N LEU A 131 -3.49 16.98 11.82
CA LEU A 131 -4.44 17.98 11.33
C LEU A 131 -4.08 19.39 11.79
N THR A 132 -3.63 19.54 13.04
CA THR A 132 -3.20 20.84 13.58
C THR A 132 -1.96 21.38 12.86
N ALA A 133 -1.06 20.49 12.44
CA ALA A 133 0.16 20.86 11.71
C ALA A 133 -0.11 21.41 10.29
N LEU A 134 -1.31 21.20 9.74
CA LEU A 134 -1.67 21.71 8.40
C LEU A 134 -1.73 23.24 8.33
N GLY A 135 -2.11 23.91 9.42
CA GLY A 135 -2.14 25.38 9.48
C GLY A 135 -0.76 25.99 9.24
N PRO A 136 0.24 25.70 10.11
CA PRO A 136 1.61 26.16 9.90
C PRO A 136 2.23 25.71 8.57
N LEU A 137 1.89 24.50 8.10
CA LEU A 137 2.35 24.02 6.79
C LEU A 137 1.90 24.93 5.65
N SER A 138 0.64 25.40 5.68
CA SER A 138 0.08 26.26 4.63
C SER A 138 0.77 27.62 4.49
N GLU A 139 1.50 28.07 5.52
CA GLU A 139 2.25 29.34 5.53
C GLU A 139 3.66 29.21 4.91
N ARG A 140 4.15 27.98 4.67
CA ARG A 140 5.48 27.74 4.10
C ARG A 140 5.52 27.95 2.58
N PRO A 141 6.70 28.15 1.97
CA PRO A 141 6.83 28.13 0.50
C PRO A 141 6.30 26.84 -0.12
N LEU A 142 5.64 26.93 -1.28
CA LEU A 142 5.04 25.76 -1.97
C LEU A 142 5.97 24.55 -2.13
N PRO A 143 7.26 24.70 -2.50
CA PRO A 143 8.17 23.55 -2.61
C PRO A 143 8.38 22.84 -1.27
N GLU A 144 8.42 23.58 -0.16
CA GLU A 144 8.54 23.01 1.18
C GLU A 144 7.25 22.30 1.60
N GLN A 145 6.09 22.85 1.23
CA GLN A 145 4.81 22.19 1.45
C GLN A 145 4.74 20.83 0.74
N LEU A 146 5.08 20.81 -0.55
CA LEU A 146 5.05 19.59 -1.35
C LEU A 146 6.03 18.54 -0.81
N SER A 147 7.24 18.94 -0.46
CA SER A 147 8.23 18.04 0.17
C SER A 147 7.69 17.43 1.46
N ALA A 148 7.12 18.25 2.35
CA ALA A 148 6.53 17.76 3.60
C ALA A 148 5.36 16.79 3.36
N LEU A 149 4.49 17.07 2.38
CA LEU A 149 3.37 16.19 2.01
C LEU A 149 3.84 14.87 1.38
N LEU A 150 4.88 14.90 0.53
CA LEU A 150 5.49 13.71 -0.04
C LEU A 150 6.08 12.82 1.05
N HIS A 151 6.82 13.41 1.99
CA HIS A 151 7.35 12.68 3.14
C HIS A 151 6.24 12.20 4.09
N GLY A 152 5.18 12.98 4.28
CA GLY A 152 3.98 12.55 5.02
C GLY A 152 3.36 11.31 4.38
N SER A 153 3.19 11.33 3.06
CA SER A 153 2.68 10.20 2.28
C SER A 153 3.56 8.96 2.43
N LEU A 154 4.88 9.10 2.37
CA LEU A 154 5.80 7.97 2.53
C LEU A 154 5.70 7.28 3.91
N TRP A 155 5.66 8.08 4.97
CA TRP A 155 5.81 7.58 6.33
C TRP A 155 4.47 7.30 7.03
N GLY A 156 3.36 7.80 6.49
CA GLY A 156 2.00 7.50 6.96
C GLY A 156 1.85 7.76 8.46
N ASN A 157 1.36 6.77 9.21
CA ASN A 157 1.15 6.84 10.66
C ASN A 157 2.43 7.08 11.49
N ARG A 158 3.61 6.99 10.86
CA ARG A 158 4.91 7.34 11.47
C ARG A 158 5.36 8.77 11.15
N ALA A 159 4.69 9.45 10.23
CA ALA A 159 4.97 10.84 9.95
C ALA A 159 4.44 11.68 11.12
N ASP A 160 5.31 12.05 12.06
CA ASP A 160 5.01 13.23 12.86
C ASP A 160 5.23 14.44 11.93
N LEU A 161 4.15 14.81 11.22
CA LEU A 161 4.11 15.99 10.36
C LEU A 161 4.56 17.24 11.13
N GLY A 162 4.30 17.32 12.44
CA GLY A 162 4.80 18.40 13.30
C GLY A 162 6.31 18.36 13.52
N PHE A 163 6.88 17.18 13.81
CA PHE A 163 8.32 16.99 14.02
C PHE A 163 9.14 17.25 12.76
N ARG A 164 8.68 16.76 11.60
CA ARG A 164 9.42 16.91 10.33
C ARG A 164 9.33 18.28 9.69
N LEU A 165 8.40 19.12 10.13
CA LEU A 165 8.45 20.55 9.78
C LEU A 165 9.63 21.26 10.45
N GLN A 166 10.22 20.68 11.51
CA GLN A 166 11.31 21.29 12.31
C GLN A 166 12.70 20.70 12.00
N SER A 167 12.79 19.49 11.43
CA SER A 167 14.07 18.81 11.15
C SER A 167 14.55 19.08 9.72
N THR A 168 15.40 20.10 9.53
CA THR A 168 16.09 20.40 8.26
C THR A 168 17.51 19.86 8.17
N GLU A 169 17.98 19.11 9.17
CA GLU A 169 19.36 18.59 9.22
C GLU A 169 19.38 17.11 9.64
N GLU A 170 19.37 16.20 8.67
CA GLU A 170 19.80 14.81 8.89
C GLU A 170 21.07 14.56 8.06
N THR A 171 22.14 14.13 8.74
CA THR A 171 23.38 13.68 8.10
C THR A 171 23.14 12.32 7.43
N SER A 172 23.79 12.07 6.29
CA SER A 172 23.52 10.89 5.43
C SER A 172 23.68 9.52 6.10
N ALA A 173 24.38 9.43 7.23
CA ALA A 173 24.61 8.17 7.96
C ALA A 173 23.41 7.71 8.81
N ASP A 174 22.54 8.63 9.23
CA ASP A 174 21.37 8.35 10.07
C ASP A 174 20.03 8.44 9.32
N SER A 175 20.07 8.73 8.00
CA SER A 175 18.87 8.86 7.19
C SER A 175 18.01 7.58 7.28
N PRO A 176 16.71 7.71 7.54
CA PRO A 176 15.81 6.57 7.56
C PRO A 176 15.48 6.08 6.13
N LEU A 177 15.91 6.81 5.08
CA LEU A 177 15.80 6.42 3.68
C LEU A 177 17.00 5.58 3.23
N VAL A 178 16.74 4.37 2.72
CA VAL A 178 17.79 3.46 2.21
C VAL A 178 18.03 3.63 0.71
N ALA A 179 17.08 4.22 0.00
CA ALA A 179 17.18 4.71 -1.37
C ALA A 179 16.29 5.95 -1.48
N ASP A 180 16.78 7.00 -2.13
CA ASP A 180 16.13 8.31 -2.09
C ASP A 180 16.18 9.02 -3.45
N ASP A 181 15.14 8.80 -4.25
CA ASP A 181 14.90 9.51 -5.50
C ASP A 181 13.95 10.72 -5.31
N SER A 182 13.85 11.29 -4.10
CA SER A 182 12.90 12.39 -3.78
C SER A 182 13.07 13.61 -4.68
N GLU A 183 14.31 14.03 -4.97
CA GLU A 183 14.57 15.22 -5.80
C GLU A 183 14.08 15.01 -7.24
N ALA A 184 14.36 13.84 -7.82
CA ALA A 184 13.88 13.45 -9.15
C ALA A 184 12.35 13.35 -9.18
N LEU A 185 11.75 12.77 -8.13
CA LEU A 185 10.30 12.68 -8.00
C LEU A 185 9.63 14.05 -7.87
N LEU A 186 10.18 14.96 -7.05
CA LEU A 186 9.66 16.34 -6.91
C LEU A 186 9.75 17.11 -8.24
N THR A 187 10.83 16.89 -8.99
CA THR A 187 10.98 17.44 -10.35
C THR A 187 9.90 16.91 -11.28
N LEU A 188 9.61 15.61 -11.24
CA LEU A 188 8.56 15.01 -12.09
C LEU A 188 7.15 15.44 -11.66
N LEU A 189 6.90 15.63 -10.36
CA LEU A 189 5.62 16.10 -9.84
C LEU A 189 5.32 17.53 -10.29
N THR A 190 6.31 18.41 -10.26
CA THR A 190 6.12 19.86 -10.52
C THR A 190 6.45 20.29 -11.95
N GLY A 191 7.31 19.55 -12.64
CA GLY A 191 7.77 19.84 -13.99
C GLY A 191 6.80 19.42 -15.09
N PRO A 192 7.11 19.74 -16.36
CA PRO A 192 6.33 19.30 -17.50
C PRO A 192 6.32 17.77 -17.59
N ALA A 193 5.22 17.19 -18.07
CA ALA A 193 5.13 15.76 -18.28
C ALA A 193 6.16 15.29 -19.32
N PRO A 194 6.96 14.24 -19.04
CA PRO A 194 7.92 13.69 -19.99
C PRO A 194 7.25 13.34 -21.32
N GLY A 195 7.85 13.76 -22.43
CA GLY A 195 7.33 13.48 -23.77
C GLY A 195 6.11 14.29 -24.20
N ARG A 196 5.62 15.24 -23.38
CA ARG A 196 4.55 16.18 -23.77
C ARG A 196 5.15 17.55 -24.14
N ALA A 197 4.45 18.25 -25.04
CA ALA A 197 4.81 19.62 -25.39
C ALA A 197 4.67 20.55 -24.19
N ASP A 198 5.49 21.61 -24.15
CA ASP A 198 5.42 22.61 -23.09
C ASP A 198 4.03 23.26 -23.05
N GLY A 199 3.42 23.32 -21.86
CA GLY A 199 2.03 23.78 -21.67
C GLY A 199 0.93 22.78 -22.04
N ALA A 200 1.24 21.49 -22.26
CA ALA A 200 0.22 20.46 -22.46
C ALA A 200 -0.62 20.25 -21.20
N THR A 201 -1.93 20.47 -21.32
CA THR A 201 -2.92 20.25 -20.26
C THR A 201 -3.39 18.79 -20.22
N GLY A 202 -4.00 18.39 -19.11
CA GLY A 202 -4.58 17.07 -18.91
C GLY A 202 -3.57 16.07 -18.35
N ARG A 203 -2.75 16.49 -17.38
CA ARG A 203 -1.87 15.57 -16.63
C ARG A 203 -2.71 14.76 -15.65
N THR A 204 -2.47 13.45 -15.62
CA THR A 204 -3.15 12.50 -14.73
C THR A 204 -2.14 11.84 -13.79
N LEU A 205 -2.34 12.04 -12.49
CA LEU A 205 -1.65 11.32 -11.44
C LEU A 205 -2.40 10.01 -11.18
N CYS A 206 -1.70 8.89 -11.10
CA CYS A 206 -2.25 7.66 -10.53
C CYS A 206 -1.61 7.44 -9.15
N LEU A 207 -2.41 7.30 -8.10
CA LEU A 207 -1.95 6.89 -6.78
C LEU A 207 -2.56 5.53 -6.45
N VAL A 208 -1.73 4.52 -6.22
CA VAL A 208 -2.15 3.20 -5.76
C VAL A 208 -2.01 3.15 -4.25
N ALA A 209 -3.14 3.18 -3.54
CA ALA A 209 -3.18 3.29 -2.11
C ALA A 209 -2.72 2.00 -1.41
N ASP A 210 -2.12 2.19 -0.23
CA ASP A 210 -1.84 1.12 0.75
C ASP A 210 -2.94 1.15 1.80
N ASN A 211 -2.71 1.80 2.94
CA ASN A 211 -3.58 1.79 4.10
C ASN A 211 -4.61 2.92 4.13
N ALA A 212 -5.75 2.63 4.76
CA ALA A 212 -6.78 3.56 5.20
C ALA A 212 -6.34 4.33 6.47
N GLY A 213 -7.30 4.98 7.13
CA GLY A 213 -7.05 5.62 8.43
C GLY A 213 -6.09 6.80 8.28
N ARG A 214 -5.18 6.94 9.25
CA ARG A 214 -4.22 8.04 9.29
C ARG A 214 -3.26 8.06 8.10
N GLU A 215 -2.94 6.92 7.51
CA GLU A 215 -1.98 6.85 6.40
C GLU A 215 -2.58 7.36 5.08
N LEU A 216 -3.91 7.26 4.93
CA LEU A 216 -4.61 7.78 3.75
C LEU A 216 -4.71 9.31 3.76
N ILE A 217 -4.70 9.94 4.93
CA ILE A 217 -4.80 11.40 5.08
C ILE A 217 -3.68 12.13 4.33
N PRO A 218 -2.38 11.87 4.57
CA PRO A 218 -1.31 12.55 3.84
C PRO A 218 -1.30 12.22 2.35
N ASP A 219 -1.77 11.04 1.93
CA ASP A 219 -1.94 10.72 0.50
C ASP A 219 -2.98 11.62 -0.16
N LEU A 220 -4.13 11.81 0.50
CA LEU A 220 -5.18 12.70 0.02
C LEU A 220 -4.74 14.18 0.05
N LEU A 221 -3.97 14.60 1.05
CA LEU A 221 -3.42 15.95 1.12
C LEU A 221 -2.39 16.21 0.02
N LEU A 222 -1.53 15.22 -0.29
CA LEU A 222 -0.61 15.30 -1.42
C LEU A 222 -1.37 15.44 -2.74
N VAL A 223 -2.41 14.62 -2.95
CA VAL A 223 -3.28 14.70 -4.14
C VAL A 223 -3.98 16.06 -4.23
N ASP A 224 -4.56 16.55 -3.12
CA ASP A 224 -5.20 17.87 -3.06
C ASP A 224 -4.22 18.97 -3.45
N HIS A 225 -3.01 18.96 -2.88
CA HIS A 225 -1.98 19.94 -3.18
C HIS A 225 -1.61 19.94 -4.67
N LEU A 226 -1.40 18.77 -5.27
CA LEU A 226 -1.04 18.64 -6.68
C LEU A 226 -2.17 19.10 -7.61
N LEU A 227 -3.43 18.82 -7.27
CA LEU A 227 -4.60 19.27 -8.02
C LEU A 227 -4.86 20.77 -7.85
N ALA A 228 -4.75 21.30 -6.62
CA ALA A 228 -5.06 22.70 -6.31
C ALA A 228 -4.07 23.68 -6.94
N HIS A 229 -2.82 23.27 -7.12
CA HIS A 229 -1.77 24.08 -7.73
C HIS A 229 -1.56 23.79 -9.23
N GLY A 230 -2.43 22.98 -9.84
CA GLY A 230 -2.42 22.72 -11.29
C GLY A 230 -1.23 21.92 -11.79
N HIS A 231 -0.53 21.19 -10.91
CA HIS A 231 0.52 20.25 -11.31
C HIS A 231 -0.08 19.05 -12.05
N PHE A 232 -1.28 18.65 -11.65
CA PHE A 232 -2.10 17.64 -12.32
C PHE A 232 -3.54 18.16 -12.47
N ASP A 233 -4.18 17.83 -13.58
CA ASP A 233 -5.59 18.17 -13.84
C ASP A 233 -6.53 17.13 -13.23
N ARG A 234 -6.05 15.89 -13.17
CA ARG A 234 -6.77 14.72 -12.66
C ARG A 234 -5.89 13.85 -11.80
N ALA A 235 -6.49 13.20 -10.82
CA ALA A 235 -5.89 12.14 -10.05
C ALA A 235 -6.81 10.92 -10.04
N VAL A 236 -6.23 9.74 -10.22
CA VAL A 236 -6.91 8.45 -10.06
C VAL A 236 -6.35 7.80 -8.79
N LEU A 237 -7.22 7.54 -7.83
CA LEU A 237 -6.90 6.81 -6.62
C LEU A 237 -7.32 5.34 -6.78
N HIS A 238 -6.35 4.46 -6.97
CA HIS A 238 -6.56 3.01 -7.00
C HIS A 238 -6.65 2.46 -5.57
N LEU A 239 -7.79 1.83 -5.30
CA LEU A 239 -8.20 1.28 -4.01
C LEU A 239 -8.42 -0.23 -4.12
N LYS A 240 -8.57 -0.88 -2.98
CA LYS A 240 -9.00 -2.28 -2.93
C LYS A 240 -10.52 -2.38 -3.11
N PRO A 241 -11.03 -3.32 -3.93
CA PRO A 241 -12.48 -3.51 -4.15
C PRO A 241 -13.24 -4.02 -2.92
N TYR A 242 -12.53 -4.60 -1.96
CA TYR A 242 -13.07 -5.11 -0.70
C TYR A 242 -11.95 -5.12 0.35
N PRO A 243 -12.25 -5.37 1.64
CA PRO A 243 -11.25 -5.32 2.70
C PRO A 243 -10.12 -6.30 2.45
N TYR A 244 -8.88 -5.83 2.58
CA TYR A 244 -7.71 -6.60 2.20
C TYR A 244 -6.56 -6.20 3.11
N PHE A 245 -5.72 -7.15 3.49
CA PHE A 245 -4.51 -6.89 4.29
C PHE A 245 -4.75 -6.00 5.53
N VAL A 246 -5.90 -6.20 6.18
CA VAL A 246 -6.38 -5.45 7.36
C VAL A 246 -6.69 -3.99 7.05
N SER A 247 -5.66 -3.18 6.86
CA SER A 247 -5.77 -1.73 6.79
C SER A 247 -5.92 -1.21 5.38
N ASP A 248 -5.86 -2.02 4.32
CA ASP A 248 -5.87 -1.47 2.98
C ASP A 248 -7.11 -0.63 2.67
N ALA A 249 -6.88 0.48 1.98
CA ALA A 249 -7.90 1.46 1.66
C ALA A 249 -8.90 0.93 0.63
N THR A 250 -10.18 0.99 1.01
CA THR A 250 -11.33 0.80 0.11
C THR A 250 -11.99 2.13 -0.23
N THR A 251 -12.98 2.10 -1.12
CA THR A 251 -13.82 3.27 -1.40
C THR A 251 -14.49 3.83 -0.15
N ALA A 252 -15.03 2.96 0.72
CA ALA A 252 -15.70 3.40 1.94
C ALA A 252 -14.72 4.15 2.87
N ASP A 253 -13.50 3.63 3.02
CA ASP A 253 -12.46 4.22 3.85
C ASP A 253 -12.02 5.60 3.32
N THR A 254 -11.93 5.75 2.00
CA THR A 254 -11.61 7.05 1.37
C THR A 254 -12.70 8.09 1.67
N LEU A 255 -13.97 7.68 1.60
CA LEU A 255 -15.09 8.57 1.93
C LEU A 255 -15.11 8.92 3.43
N ASP A 256 -14.67 8.03 4.32
CA ASP A 256 -14.50 8.34 5.73
C ASP A 256 -13.37 9.36 5.93
N ALA A 257 -12.22 9.16 5.29
CA ALA A 257 -11.07 10.07 5.38
C ALA A 257 -11.41 11.49 4.88
N VAL A 258 -12.11 11.61 3.74
CA VAL A 258 -12.57 12.91 3.23
C VAL A 258 -13.58 13.57 4.18
N ARG A 259 -14.53 12.80 4.72
CA ARG A 259 -15.49 13.31 5.72
C ARG A 259 -14.78 13.77 6.99
N HIS A 260 -13.76 13.05 7.42
CA HIS A 260 -12.93 13.42 8.56
C HIS A 260 -12.22 14.76 8.32
N LEU A 261 -11.58 14.95 7.15
CA LEU A 261 -10.95 16.22 6.77
C LEU A 261 -11.95 17.39 6.70
N VAL A 262 -13.18 17.15 6.22
CA VAL A 262 -14.26 18.14 6.20
C VAL A 262 -14.71 18.49 7.63
N ALA A 263 -14.93 17.48 8.48
CA ALA A 263 -15.34 17.68 9.86
C ALA A 263 -14.28 18.43 10.68
N ALA A 264 -13.01 18.17 10.40
CA ALA A 264 -11.87 18.88 10.96
C ALA A 264 -11.69 20.31 10.41
N LYS A 265 -12.54 20.75 9.46
CA LYS A 265 -12.50 22.08 8.82
C LYS A 265 -11.16 22.42 8.18
N THR A 266 -10.48 21.42 7.63
CA THR A 266 -9.30 21.64 6.78
C THR A 266 -9.73 22.25 5.45
N ASP A 267 -8.89 23.07 4.82
CA ASP A 267 -9.20 23.59 3.49
C ASP A 267 -9.24 22.48 2.42
N ALA A 268 -8.44 21.42 2.62
CA ALA A 268 -8.37 20.28 1.72
C ALA A 268 -9.67 19.45 1.70
N GLY A 269 -10.38 19.33 2.83
CA GLY A 269 -11.60 18.53 2.93
C GLY A 269 -12.66 18.91 1.88
N PRO A 270 -13.13 20.18 1.86
CA PRO A 270 -14.09 20.64 0.85
C PRO A 270 -13.56 20.59 -0.59
N ARG A 271 -12.25 20.81 -0.79
CA ARG A 271 -11.63 20.71 -2.13
C ARG A 271 -11.62 19.28 -2.65
N LEU A 272 -11.24 18.30 -1.82
CA LEU A 272 -11.26 16.88 -2.16
C LEU A 272 -12.69 16.40 -2.43
N HIS A 273 -13.65 16.80 -1.60
CA HIS A 273 -15.06 16.50 -1.83
C HIS A 273 -15.54 17.03 -3.19
N THR A 274 -15.21 18.29 -3.51
CA THR A 274 -15.53 18.90 -4.81
C THR A 274 -14.81 18.19 -5.96
N ALA A 275 -13.52 17.86 -5.81
CA ALA A 275 -12.76 17.15 -6.83
C ALA A 275 -13.33 15.76 -7.15
N LEU A 276 -13.84 15.05 -6.13
CA LEU A 276 -14.58 13.79 -6.31
C LEU A 276 -15.88 14.01 -7.10
N ALA A 277 -16.67 15.02 -6.71
CA ALA A 277 -17.94 15.34 -7.36
C ALA A 277 -17.79 15.77 -8.83
N GLU A 278 -16.68 16.46 -9.15
CA GLU A 278 -16.37 16.96 -10.50
C GLU A 278 -15.60 15.95 -11.36
N GLY A 279 -15.19 14.80 -10.80
CA GLY A 279 -14.39 13.81 -11.51
C GLY A 279 -12.93 14.24 -11.76
N ARG A 280 -12.41 15.19 -10.98
CA ARG A 280 -10.98 15.53 -10.94
C ARG A 280 -10.19 14.57 -10.05
N LEU A 281 -10.81 14.06 -8.98
CA LEU A 281 -10.33 12.92 -8.23
C LEU A 281 -11.25 11.73 -8.52
N ILE A 282 -10.71 10.66 -9.09
CA ILE A 282 -11.46 9.48 -9.52
C ILE A 282 -11.08 8.31 -8.63
N LEU A 283 -12.06 7.63 -8.04
CA LEU A 283 -11.83 6.42 -7.28
C LEU A 283 -11.94 5.21 -8.20
N ARG A 284 -10.94 4.33 -8.19
CA ARG A 284 -10.94 3.09 -8.97
C ARG A 284 -10.64 1.89 -8.09
N ALA A 285 -11.40 0.82 -8.23
CA ALA A 285 -11.23 -0.39 -7.43
C ALA A 285 -11.20 -1.63 -8.33
N HIS A 286 -10.08 -1.83 -9.02
CA HIS A 286 -9.91 -2.93 -9.96
C HIS A 286 -9.80 -4.29 -9.21
N PRO A 287 -10.46 -5.38 -9.66
CA PRO A 287 -10.39 -6.70 -9.00
C PRO A 287 -8.96 -7.22 -8.76
N PHE A 288 -8.06 -6.95 -9.71
CA PHE A 288 -6.63 -7.30 -9.61
C PHE A 288 -5.95 -6.73 -8.36
N SER A 289 -6.45 -5.64 -7.77
CA SER A 289 -5.90 -5.08 -6.53
C SER A 289 -5.93 -6.08 -5.36
N CYS A 290 -6.81 -7.08 -5.41
CA CYS A 290 -6.87 -8.20 -4.44
C CYS A 290 -6.54 -9.57 -5.08
N ALA A 291 -5.79 -9.59 -6.18
CA ALA A 291 -5.29 -10.82 -6.80
C ALA A 291 -3.97 -11.28 -6.14
N PRO A 292 -3.69 -12.60 -6.12
CA PRO A 292 -2.46 -13.20 -5.60
C PRO A 292 -1.25 -13.07 -6.55
N LEU A 293 -1.23 -12.02 -7.39
CA LEU A 293 -0.33 -11.89 -8.53
C LEU A 293 0.48 -10.59 -8.49
N PRO A 294 1.76 -10.63 -8.95
CA PRO A 294 2.57 -9.43 -9.14
C PRO A 294 2.05 -8.57 -10.30
N TYR A 295 2.38 -7.27 -10.33
CA TYR A 295 1.92 -6.37 -11.39
C TYR A 295 2.44 -6.75 -12.79
N ALA A 296 3.48 -7.58 -12.89
CA ALA A 296 3.94 -8.15 -14.16
C ALA A 296 2.86 -9.02 -14.85
N ASP A 297 1.93 -9.57 -14.07
CA ASP A 297 0.82 -10.40 -14.54
C ASP A 297 -0.51 -9.62 -14.58
N MET A 298 -0.47 -8.28 -14.55
CA MET A 298 -1.69 -7.47 -14.60
C MET A 298 -2.42 -7.62 -15.94
N PRO A 299 -3.76 -7.63 -15.93
CA PRO A 299 -4.53 -7.77 -17.16
C PRO A 299 -4.39 -6.53 -18.06
N ALA A 300 -4.68 -6.70 -19.35
CA ALA A 300 -4.43 -5.68 -20.38
C ALA A 300 -5.20 -4.38 -20.15
N ASP A 301 -6.40 -4.45 -19.56
CA ASP A 301 -7.21 -3.28 -19.21
C ASP A 301 -6.57 -2.48 -18.08
N LEU A 302 -6.10 -3.13 -17.01
CA LEU A 302 -5.35 -2.46 -15.94
C LEU A 302 -4.00 -1.91 -16.42
N HIS A 303 -3.32 -2.63 -17.31
CA HIS A 303 -2.10 -2.13 -17.94
C HIS A 303 -2.37 -0.85 -18.76
N ALA A 304 -3.42 -0.85 -19.61
CA ALA A 304 -3.81 0.32 -20.37
C ALA A 304 -4.22 1.49 -19.47
N ASP A 305 -4.81 1.16 -18.33
CA ASP A 305 -5.21 2.14 -17.33
C ASP A 305 -4.00 2.85 -16.70
N PHE A 306 -3.00 2.09 -16.22
CA PHE A 306 -1.75 2.67 -15.74
C PHE A 306 -0.96 3.41 -16.83
N ALA A 307 -1.01 2.92 -18.07
CA ALA A 307 -0.38 3.57 -19.22
C ALA A 307 -0.97 4.96 -19.53
N SER A 308 -2.20 5.23 -19.07
CA SER A 308 -2.86 6.52 -19.28
C SER A 308 -2.42 7.61 -18.30
N ALA A 309 -1.71 7.26 -17.24
CA ALA A 309 -1.21 8.20 -16.25
C ALA A 309 0.16 8.78 -16.65
N ASP A 310 0.38 10.06 -16.36
CA ASP A 310 1.69 10.71 -16.54
C ASP A 310 2.69 10.34 -15.42
N LEU A 311 2.18 9.88 -14.27
CA LEU A 311 2.98 9.35 -13.16
C LEU A 311 2.13 8.43 -12.29
N THR A 312 2.67 7.26 -11.92
CA THR A 312 2.08 6.37 -10.92
C THR A 312 2.87 6.38 -9.62
N LEU A 313 2.22 6.66 -8.50
CA LEU A 313 2.75 6.52 -7.14
C LEU A 313 2.24 5.23 -6.51
N MET A 314 3.15 4.29 -6.21
CA MET A 314 2.88 3.04 -5.53
C MET A 314 3.14 3.21 -4.03
N LYS A 315 2.10 3.18 -3.21
CA LYS A 315 2.23 3.33 -1.75
C LYS A 315 2.49 2.00 -1.07
N GLY A 316 3.38 2.01 -0.08
CA GLY A 316 3.47 0.96 0.92
C GLY A 316 4.16 -0.33 0.47
N ASP A 317 4.23 -1.28 1.41
CA ASP A 317 5.03 -2.49 1.27
C ASP A 317 4.40 -3.50 0.31
N LEU A 318 3.08 -3.69 0.36
CA LEU A 318 2.39 -4.65 -0.49
C LEU A 318 2.48 -4.26 -1.97
N ASN A 319 2.24 -2.98 -2.32
CA ASN A 319 2.37 -2.54 -3.70
C ASN A 319 3.81 -2.68 -4.20
N TYR A 320 4.82 -2.39 -3.37
CA TYR A 320 6.22 -2.62 -3.74
C TYR A 320 6.52 -4.09 -4.00
N ARG A 321 6.12 -4.99 -3.09
CA ARG A 321 6.28 -6.43 -3.25
C ARG A 321 5.68 -6.91 -4.57
N ARG A 322 4.46 -6.47 -4.89
CA ARG A 322 3.79 -6.81 -6.15
C ARG A 322 4.49 -6.20 -7.36
N LEU A 323 5.02 -4.98 -7.25
CA LEU A 323 5.70 -4.27 -8.34
C LEU A 323 7.01 -4.95 -8.72
N VAL A 324 7.76 -5.46 -7.76
CA VAL A 324 9.04 -6.15 -8.03
C VAL A 324 8.92 -7.68 -7.99
N GLY A 325 7.71 -8.22 -7.85
CA GLY A 325 7.44 -9.66 -7.99
C GLY A 325 7.53 -10.53 -6.73
N ASP A 326 7.77 -9.94 -5.55
CA ASP A 326 7.91 -10.63 -4.25
C ASP A 326 8.97 -11.75 -4.26
N ARG A 327 10.16 -11.42 -4.80
CA ARG A 327 11.29 -12.33 -5.01
C ARG A 327 12.52 -11.92 -4.21
N ARG A 328 13.41 -12.87 -3.93
CA ARG A 328 14.72 -12.63 -3.29
C ARG A 328 15.73 -12.08 -4.28
N TRP A 329 15.50 -10.87 -4.76
CA TRP A 329 16.46 -10.16 -5.61
C TRP A 329 17.76 -9.88 -4.83
N PRO A 330 18.93 -9.91 -5.49
CA PRO A 330 20.09 -9.20 -4.98
C PRO A 330 19.70 -7.74 -4.68
N PRO A 331 19.99 -7.18 -3.49
CA PRO A 331 19.55 -5.83 -3.13
C PRO A 331 20.05 -4.74 -4.07
N THR A 332 21.17 -5.00 -4.76
CA THR A 332 21.78 -4.12 -5.77
C THR A 332 21.17 -4.25 -7.17
N THR A 333 20.22 -5.18 -7.40
CA THR A 333 19.50 -5.26 -8.67
C THR A 333 18.76 -3.95 -8.94
N PRO A 334 18.96 -3.27 -10.08
CA PRO A 334 18.37 -1.96 -10.33
C PRO A 334 16.83 -1.97 -10.29
N PHE A 335 16.23 -0.99 -9.61
CA PHE A 335 14.77 -0.83 -9.56
C PHE A 335 14.15 -0.69 -10.96
N ALA A 336 14.81 0.07 -11.85
CA ALA A 336 14.39 0.23 -13.25
C ALA A 336 14.36 -1.09 -14.04
N GLU A 337 15.25 -2.05 -13.73
CA GLU A 337 15.26 -3.35 -14.40
C GLU A 337 14.04 -4.18 -14.02
N VAL A 338 13.77 -4.31 -12.72
CA VAL A 338 12.65 -5.12 -12.19
C VAL A 338 11.29 -4.46 -12.40
N THR A 339 11.25 -3.20 -12.80
CA THR A 339 9.99 -2.48 -13.12
C THR A 339 9.87 -2.12 -14.59
N SER A 340 10.78 -2.61 -15.45
CA SER A 340 10.82 -2.32 -16.89
C SER A 340 9.53 -2.65 -17.64
N TYR A 341 8.74 -3.61 -17.15
CA TYR A 341 7.45 -4.01 -17.72
C TYR A 341 6.32 -3.02 -17.44
N PHE A 342 6.47 -2.13 -16.45
CA PHE A 342 5.40 -1.22 -16.05
C PHE A 342 5.20 -0.16 -17.15
N PRO A 343 3.96 0.23 -17.48
CA PRO A 343 3.68 0.97 -18.73
C PRO A 343 4.08 2.45 -18.77
N GLY A 344 4.41 3.06 -17.63
CA GLY A 344 4.74 4.49 -17.57
C GLY A 344 5.59 4.85 -16.34
N PRO A 345 5.86 6.13 -16.11
CA PRO A 345 6.67 6.57 -14.98
C PRO A 345 6.08 6.06 -13.67
N VAL A 346 6.90 5.44 -12.83
CA VAL A 346 6.45 4.82 -11.57
C VAL A 346 7.42 5.13 -10.45
N ALA A 347 6.86 5.63 -9.35
CA ALA A 347 7.59 5.83 -8.11
C ALA A 347 7.01 4.96 -7.00
N ALA A 348 7.87 4.39 -6.16
CA ALA A 348 7.46 3.66 -4.98
C ALA A 348 7.80 4.44 -3.71
N LEU A 349 6.78 4.66 -2.87
CA LEU A 349 6.91 5.26 -1.54
C LEU A 349 6.66 4.17 -0.50
N ARG A 350 7.72 3.58 0.02
CA ARG A 350 7.63 2.36 0.83
C ARG A 350 8.36 2.50 2.15
N THR A 351 7.65 2.22 3.24
CA THR A 351 8.26 1.79 4.51
C THR A 351 8.54 0.27 4.46
N LEU A 352 9.75 -0.18 4.81
CA LEU A 352 10.21 -1.56 4.62
C LEU A 352 9.57 -2.52 5.63
N LYS A 353 8.66 -3.40 5.19
CA LYS A 353 7.96 -4.38 6.04
C LYS A 353 8.04 -5.82 5.50
N SER A 354 8.98 -6.11 4.59
CA SER A 354 9.20 -7.43 4.00
C SER A 354 10.61 -7.60 3.44
N ASP A 355 11.03 -8.86 3.24
CA ASP A 355 12.39 -9.21 2.84
C ASP A 355 12.82 -8.68 1.47
N VAL A 356 11.86 -8.44 0.57
CA VAL A 356 12.17 -7.99 -0.80
C VAL A 356 12.77 -6.58 -0.78
N ILE A 357 13.84 -6.39 -1.55
CA ILE A 357 14.50 -5.10 -1.71
C ILE A 357 15.28 -5.09 -3.02
N THR A 358 15.33 -3.94 -3.69
CA THR A 358 16.10 -3.72 -4.92
C THR A 358 16.67 -2.30 -4.93
N GLY A 359 17.59 -2.01 -5.84
CA GLY A 359 18.12 -0.66 -6.11
C GLY A 359 18.96 -0.04 -5.00
N LEU A 360 19.53 -0.83 -4.09
CA LEU A 360 20.48 -0.33 -3.09
C LEU A 360 21.91 -0.28 -3.65
N THR A 361 22.75 0.54 -3.02
CA THR A 361 24.21 0.40 -3.19
C THR A 361 24.73 -0.75 -2.31
N ALA A 362 25.85 -1.36 -2.72
CA ALA A 362 26.50 -2.39 -1.90
C ALA A 362 26.96 -1.85 -0.53
N GLU A 363 27.32 -0.57 -0.46
CA GLU A 363 27.69 0.12 0.78
C GLU A 363 26.49 0.24 1.72
N THR A 364 25.35 0.71 1.21
CA THR A 364 24.10 0.81 2.00
C THR A 364 23.71 -0.54 2.57
N GLU A 365 23.72 -1.61 1.76
CA GLU A 365 23.40 -2.95 2.24
C GLU A 365 24.36 -3.42 3.35
N THR A 366 25.66 -3.21 3.15
CA THR A 366 26.69 -3.63 4.11
C THR A 366 26.53 -2.91 5.44
N THR A 367 26.32 -1.59 5.40
CA THR A 367 26.11 -0.74 6.57
C THR A 367 24.89 -1.18 7.37
N LEU A 368 23.74 -1.31 6.71
CA LEU A 368 22.49 -1.73 7.36
C LEU A 368 22.59 -3.14 7.95
N THR A 369 23.20 -4.07 7.21
CA THR A 369 23.35 -5.45 7.67
C THR A 369 24.30 -5.56 8.85
N THR A 370 25.36 -4.75 8.90
CA THR A 370 26.29 -4.71 10.03
C THR A 370 25.63 -4.12 11.27
N ALA A 371 24.82 -3.07 11.12
CA ALA A 371 24.19 -2.37 12.24
C ALA A 371 22.95 -3.08 12.79
N GLU A 372 22.08 -3.61 11.92
CA GLU A 372 20.74 -4.09 12.29
C GLU A 372 20.49 -5.57 11.93
N GLY A 373 21.50 -6.27 11.38
CA GLY A 373 21.33 -7.62 10.85
C GLY A 373 20.37 -7.60 9.66
N GLN A 374 19.46 -8.58 9.57
CA GLN A 374 18.44 -8.62 8.50
C GLN A 374 17.16 -7.86 8.87
N ARG A 375 17.04 -7.35 10.10
CA ARG A 375 15.78 -6.78 10.62
C ARG A 375 15.40 -5.45 10.00
N TRP A 376 16.34 -4.70 9.43
CA TRP A 376 16.07 -3.43 8.75
C TRP A 376 15.09 -3.57 7.58
N ARG A 377 14.98 -4.78 6.98
CA ARG A 377 14.03 -5.10 5.91
C ARG A 377 12.58 -5.23 6.40
N THR A 378 12.36 -5.57 7.67
CA THR A 378 11.05 -6.01 8.20
C THR A 378 10.55 -5.23 9.42
N SER A 379 11.37 -4.35 10.00
CA SER A 379 11.05 -3.53 11.18
C SER A 379 10.13 -2.33 10.87
N GLY A 380 10.11 -1.88 9.62
CA GLY A 380 9.52 -0.63 9.18
C GLY A 380 10.20 0.63 9.72
N THR A 381 11.38 0.52 10.33
CA THR A 381 12.14 1.70 10.77
C THR A 381 12.85 2.40 9.62
N ARG A 382 12.95 1.74 8.46
CA ARG A 382 13.56 2.23 7.23
C ARG A 382 12.50 2.38 6.13
N ALA A 383 12.74 3.30 5.20
CA ALA A 383 11.89 3.51 4.04
C ALA A 383 12.72 3.74 2.77
N LEU A 384 12.07 3.82 1.62
CA LEU A 384 12.66 4.18 0.35
C LEU A 384 11.72 5.04 -0.48
N ILE A 385 12.33 5.86 -1.33
CA ILE A 385 11.72 6.51 -2.48
C ILE A 385 12.52 6.06 -3.68
N GLN A 386 11.88 5.31 -4.58
CA GLN A 386 12.51 4.85 -5.81
C GLN A 386 11.67 5.27 -7.02
N LEU A 387 12.32 5.76 -8.06
CA LEU A 387 11.68 6.24 -9.28
C LEU A 387 12.24 5.49 -10.51
N ARG A 388 11.34 5.17 -11.44
CA ARG A 388 11.67 4.92 -12.84
C ARG A 388 10.86 5.91 -13.68
N ASP A 389 11.55 6.80 -14.37
CA ASP A 389 10.98 7.87 -15.18
C ASP A 389 10.58 7.44 -16.59
#